data_AF-A0A0R2A4A5-F1
#
_entry.id   AF-A0A0R2A4A5-F1
#
_cell.length_a   1.000
_cell.length_b   1.000
_cell.length_c   1.000
_cell.angle_alpha   90.00
_cell.angle_beta   90.00
_cell.angle_gamma   90.00
#
_symmetry.space_group_name_H-M   'P 1'
#
loop_
_entity.id
_entity.type
_entity.pdbx_description
1 polymer ?
#
loop_
_entity_poly.entity_id
_entity_poly.type
_entity_poly.pdbx_seq_one_letter_code
_entity_poly.pdbx_strand_id
1 'polypeptide(L)'
;MIFLPFNQLVQLFVFLIQYYAFCHRNFGKIFMKVLIMEVFLIYIVDAKERWVNMFIATFVAGTLIYLVIKDSSLLSSINSFSQGVISHLPFNHPWLNHTITFILAHLLLNLYAVLLWFILWGFKHKLIALWALVTYFGISLLGLLINQLLLIVTDDTTAPIDLTFLKLVVLMACIYICVLPNTSRFVGYLTIILLLILFSLRTLAGIQLHTVALINVGISILCGYVGIQLFEYIYLHWFSKLQLIRAFRHSDFN
;
A
#
# COMPACT_ATOMS: atom_id res chain seq x y z
N MET A 1 -1.79 27.79 -21.62
CA MET A 1 -1.96 26.56 -20.80
C MET A 1 -3.35 26.64 -20.17
N ILE A 2 -4.32 25.90 -20.72
CA ILE A 2 -5.73 25.97 -20.29
C ILE A 2 -5.91 24.94 -19.18
N PHE A 3 -5.89 25.38 -17.92
CA PHE A 3 -6.36 24.57 -16.80
C PHE A 3 -7.87 24.47 -16.88
N LEU A 4 -8.41 23.26 -17.01
CA LEU A 4 -9.84 23.02 -16.87
C LEU A 4 -10.25 23.41 -15.44
N PRO A 5 -11.32 24.21 -15.25
CA PRO A 5 -11.82 24.59 -13.93
C PRO A 5 -12.20 23.34 -13.11
N PHE A 6 -11.97 23.37 -11.80
CA PHE A 6 -12.18 22.27 -10.85
C PHE A 6 -13.57 21.58 -11.00
N ASN A 7 -14.62 22.36 -11.29
CA ASN A 7 -15.95 21.81 -11.55
C ASN A 7 -16.02 20.88 -12.77
N GLN A 8 -15.22 21.13 -13.81
CA GLN A 8 -15.15 20.27 -14.98
C GLN A 8 -14.36 18.99 -14.72
N LEU A 9 -13.32 19.02 -13.87
CA LEU A 9 -12.61 17.82 -13.41
C LEU A 9 -13.48 16.94 -12.52
N VAL A 10 -14.26 17.54 -11.62
CA VAL A 10 -15.24 16.81 -10.78
C VAL A 10 -16.37 16.23 -11.62
N GLN A 11 -16.87 16.97 -12.63
CA GLN A 11 -17.86 16.43 -13.56
C GLN A 11 -17.29 15.29 -14.41
N LEU A 12 -16.03 15.40 -14.87
CA LEU A 12 -15.37 14.30 -15.59
C LEU A 12 -15.18 13.07 -14.69
N PHE A 13 -14.88 13.28 -13.40
CA PHE A 13 -14.76 12.24 -12.39
C PHE A 13 -16.09 11.54 -12.10
N VAL A 14 -17.17 12.30 -11.92
CA VAL A 14 -18.52 11.75 -11.75
C VAL A 14 -18.94 11.00 -13.02
N PHE A 15 -18.64 11.53 -14.20
CA PHE A 15 -18.97 10.91 -15.47
C PHE A 15 -18.17 9.63 -15.72
N LEU A 16 -16.88 9.60 -15.38
CA LEU A 16 -16.03 8.39 -15.46
C LEU A 16 -16.48 7.32 -14.46
N ILE A 17 -16.83 7.70 -13.23
CA ILE A 17 -17.37 6.78 -12.23
C ILE A 17 -18.73 6.23 -12.66
N GLN A 18 -19.61 7.08 -13.19
CA GLN A 18 -20.92 6.66 -13.71
C GLN A 18 -20.79 5.78 -14.94
N TYR A 19 -19.86 6.07 -15.85
CA TYR A 19 -19.58 5.25 -17.03
C TYR A 19 -19.03 3.88 -16.63
N TYR A 20 -18.12 3.83 -15.65
CA TYR A 20 -17.57 2.57 -15.13
C TYR A 20 -18.61 1.76 -14.34
N ALA A 21 -19.47 2.42 -13.55
CA ALA A 21 -20.58 1.81 -12.83
C ALA A 21 -21.68 1.29 -13.79
N PHE A 22 -21.88 1.95 -14.93
CA PHE A 22 -22.80 1.52 -15.98
C PHE A 22 -22.26 0.31 -16.75
N CYS A 23 -20.95 0.24 -16.98
CA CYS A 23 -20.31 -0.91 -17.65
C CYS A 23 -20.19 -2.15 -16.75
N HIS A 24 -20.10 -1.97 -15.42
CA HIS A 24 -20.05 -3.07 -14.45
C HIS A 24 -21.25 -3.05 -13.50
N ARG A 25 -22.34 -3.73 -13.88
CA ARG A 25 -23.60 -3.95 -13.12
C ARG A 25 -23.47 -4.61 -11.73
N ASN A 26 -22.25 -4.76 -11.19
CA ASN A 26 -21.94 -5.41 -9.92
C ASN A 26 -20.99 -4.57 -9.04
N PHE A 27 -21.05 -3.24 -9.14
CA PHE A 27 -20.13 -2.31 -8.46
C PHE A 27 -20.01 -2.56 -6.93
N GLY A 28 -21.09 -2.91 -6.22
CA GLY A 28 -21.03 -3.20 -4.78
C GLY A 28 -20.34 -4.52 -4.40
N LYS A 29 -20.53 -5.57 -5.21
CA LYS A 29 -19.86 -6.88 -4.99
C LYS A 29 -18.43 -6.89 -5.53
N ILE A 30 -18.13 -6.07 -6.52
CA ILE A 30 -16.79 -5.89 -7.08
C ILE A 30 -15.98 -4.98 -6.18
N PHE A 31 -16.49 -3.85 -5.67
CA PHE A 31 -15.69 -2.95 -4.83
C PHE A 31 -15.18 -3.63 -3.56
N MET A 32 -16.00 -4.43 -2.86
CA MET A 32 -15.55 -5.18 -1.68
C MET A 32 -14.63 -6.37 -2.04
N LYS A 33 -14.85 -7.00 -3.20
CA LYS A 33 -14.01 -8.08 -3.74
C LYS A 33 -12.75 -7.55 -4.46
N VAL A 34 -12.66 -6.27 -4.79
CA VAL A 34 -11.50 -5.63 -5.42
C VAL A 34 -10.61 -5.03 -4.33
N LEU A 35 -11.19 -4.40 -3.30
CA LEU A 35 -10.43 -3.84 -2.19
C LEU A 35 -9.82 -4.91 -1.26
N ILE A 36 -10.49 -6.06 -1.10
CA ILE A 36 -10.00 -7.17 -0.25
C ILE A 36 -9.42 -8.32 -1.10
N MET A 37 -9.89 -8.55 -2.32
CA MET A 37 -9.45 -9.67 -3.15
C MET A 37 -8.52 -9.26 -4.31
N GLU A 38 -8.48 -8.01 -4.83
CA GLU A 38 -7.48 -7.60 -5.85
C GLU A 38 -6.30 -6.80 -5.30
N VAL A 39 -6.49 -6.06 -4.22
CA VAL A 39 -5.34 -5.49 -3.47
C VAL A 39 -4.51 -6.63 -2.85
N PHE A 40 -5.15 -7.77 -2.57
CA PHE A 40 -4.46 -8.94 -2.00
C PHE A 40 -4.24 -10.09 -2.98
N LEU A 41 -5.09 -10.46 -3.96
CA LEU A 41 -4.66 -11.38 -5.05
C LEU A 41 -3.75 -10.64 -6.03
N ILE A 42 -2.52 -10.43 -5.60
CA ILE A 42 -1.41 -10.13 -6.48
C ILE A 42 -0.73 -11.47 -6.75
N TYR A 43 -1.25 -12.20 -7.74
CA TYR A 43 -0.50 -13.29 -8.35
C TYR A 43 0.40 -12.70 -9.44
N ILE A 44 1.61 -13.26 -9.56
CA ILE A 44 2.56 -12.91 -10.62
C ILE A 44 2.06 -13.43 -11.97
N VAL A 45 1.08 -12.74 -12.56
CA VAL A 45 0.50 -13.05 -13.87
C VAL A 45 0.41 -11.79 -14.72
N ASP A 46 0.98 -11.85 -15.92
CA ASP A 46 0.88 -10.75 -16.89
C ASP A 46 -0.57 -10.61 -17.37
N ALA A 47 -1.25 -9.57 -16.89
CA ALA A 47 -2.65 -9.27 -17.21
C ALA A 47 -2.74 -7.84 -17.75
N LYS A 48 -3.38 -7.65 -18.91
CA LYS A 48 -3.56 -6.33 -19.54
C LYS A 48 -4.28 -5.33 -18.63
N GLU A 49 -5.16 -5.81 -17.75
CA GLU A 49 -5.91 -5.03 -16.77
C GLU A 49 -5.02 -4.38 -15.71
N ARG A 50 -3.81 -4.91 -15.49
CA ARG A 50 -2.84 -4.40 -14.52
C ARG A 50 -2.44 -2.96 -14.80
N TRP A 51 -2.19 -2.62 -16.07
CA TRP A 51 -1.80 -1.26 -16.47
C TRP A 51 -2.94 -0.27 -16.26
N VAL A 52 -4.18 -0.70 -16.51
CA VAL A 52 -5.37 0.13 -16.28
C VAL A 52 -5.55 0.39 -14.78
N ASN A 53 -5.47 -0.65 -13.95
CA ASN A 53 -5.60 -0.53 -12.50
C ASN A 53 -4.48 0.32 -11.89
N MET A 54 -3.24 0.14 -12.36
CA MET A 54 -2.10 0.95 -11.94
C MET A 54 -2.27 2.42 -12.33
N PHE A 55 -2.76 2.70 -13.54
CA PHE A 55 -3.03 4.07 -13.99
C PHE A 55 -4.13 4.74 -13.16
N ILE A 56 -5.26 4.03 -12.93
CA ILE A 56 -6.36 4.52 -12.09
C ILE A 56 -5.85 4.79 -10.66
N ALA A 57 -5.14 3.84 -10.05
CA ALA A 57 -4.59 4.00 -8.71
C ALA A 57 -3.63 5.18 -8.61
N THR A 58 -2.75 5.37 -9.61
CA THR A 58 -1.82 6.51 -9.68
C THR A 58 -2.57 7.83 -9.83
N PHE A 59 -3.60 7.88 -10.69
CA PHE A 59 -4.42 9.08 -10.88
C PHE A 59 -5.19 9.46 -9.61
N VAL A 60 -5.79 8.47 -8.94
CA VAL A 60 -6.50 8.68 -7.67
C VAL A 60 -5.52 9.13 -6.57
N ALA A 61 -4.37 8.47 -6.43
CA ALA A 61 -3.35 8.86 -5.46
C ALA A 61 -2.84 10.28 -5.69
N GLY A 62 -2.52 10.63 -6.95
CA GLY A 62 -2.09 11.97 -7.32
C GLY A 62 -3.16 13.04 -7.05
N THR A 63 -4.43 12.72 -7.29
CA THR A 63 -5.55 13.62 -6.98
C THR A 63 -5.69 13.84 -5.47
N LEU A 64 -5.60 12.77 -4.67
CA LEU A 64 -5.67 12.89 -3.20
C LEU A 64 -4.49 13.68 -2.65
N ILE A 65 -3.27 13.40 -3.12
CA ILE A 65 -2.07 14.16 -2.74
C ILE A 65 -2.25 15.64 -3.07
N TYR A 66 -2.69 15.96 -4.28
CA TYR A 66 -2.96 17.34 -4.70
C TYR A 66 -3.98 18.02 -3.78
N LEU A 67 -5.06 17.33 -3.42
CA LEU A 67 -6.09 17.90 -2.56
C LEU A 67 -5.64 18.06 -1.09
N VAL A 68 -4.74 17.20 -0.60
CA VAL A 68 -4.08 17.36 0.71
C VAL A 68 -3.19 18.59 0.70
N ILE A 69 -2.36 18.76 -0.33
CA ILE A 69 -1.49 19.93 -0.51
C ILE A 69 -2.28 21.25 -0.63
N LYS A 70 -3.51 21.19 -1.14
CA LYS A 70 -4.38 22.36 -1.26
C LYS A 70 -5.28 22.60 -0.05
N ASP A 71 -5.03 21.92 1.07
CA ASP A 71 -5.82 22.03 2.30
C ASP A 71 -7.33 21.99 2.05
N SER A 72 -7.76 21.03 1.23
CA SER A 72 -9.18 20.90 0.87
C SER A 72 -10.04 20.72 2.12
N SER A 73 -11.00 21.64 2.30
CA SER A 73 -11.93 21.65 3.44
C SER A 73 -12.70 20.35 3.56
N LEU A 74 -13.07 19.73 2.43
CA LEU A 74 -13.75 18.44 2.38
C LEU A 74 -12.92 17.33 3.03
N LEU A 75 -11.64 17.25 2.67
CA LEU A 75 -10.73 16.23 3.20
C LEU A 75 -10.44 16.47 4.68
N SER A 76 -10.26 17.73 5.08
CA SER A 76 -10.16 18.08 6.50
C SER A 76 -11.39 17.63 7.28
N SER A 77 -12.60 17.89 6.78
CA SER A 77 -13.84 17.47 7.43
C SER A 77 -13.95 15.95 7.56
N ILE A 78 -13.60 15.20 6.51
CA ILE A 78 -13.56 13.72 6.57
C ILE A 78 -12.57 13.26 7.64
N ASN A 79 -11.39 13.86 7.70
CA ASN A 79 -10.36 13.49 8.65
C ASN A 79 -10.82 13.76 10.09
N SER A 80 -11.34 14.96 10.37
CA SER A 80 -11.87 15.34 11.68
C SER A 80 -13.06 14.46 12.10
N PHE A 81 -13.97 14.16 11.19
CA PHE A 81 -15.09 13.26 11.46
C PHE A 81 -14.59 11.84 11.80
N SER A 82 -13.67 11.31 11.00
CA SER A 82 -13.10 9.98 11.25
C SER A 82 -12.35 9.90 12.57
N GLN A 83 -11.60 10.95 12.92
CA GLN A 83 -10.92 11.05 14.21
C GLN A 83 -11.92 11.06 15.35
N GLY A 84 -12.96 11.89 15.29
CA GLY A 84 -13.99 11.95 16.33
C GLY A 84 -14.71 10.62 16.55
N VAL A 85 -15.09 9.92 15.47
CA VAL A 85 -15.76 8.62 15.58
C VAL A 85 -14.82 7.57 16.20
N ILE A 86 -13.57 7.52 15.76
CA ILE A 86 -12.60 6.49 16.19
C ILE A 86 -12.07 6.75 17.60
N SER A 87 -11.89 8.01 18.00
CA SER A 87 -11.44 8.39 19.34
C SER A 87 -12.46 8.06 20.43
N HIS A 88 -13.74 8.04 20.08
CA HIS A 88 -14.84 7.70 20.99
C HIS A 88 -15.19 6.20 21.02
N LEU A 89 -14.44 5.34 20.34
CA LEU A 89 -14.62 3.91 20.46
C LEU A 89 -14.28 3.42 21.88
N PRO A 90 -15.05 2.46 22.43
CA PRO A 90 -14.88 1.99 23.81
C PRO A 90 -13.53 1.31 24.08
N PHE A 91 -12.79 0.92 23.02
CA PHE A 91 -11.50 0.25 23.09
C PHE A 91 -10.30 1.20 23.03
N ASN A 92 -10.45 2.47 23.40
CA ASN A 92 -9.35 3.44 23.43
C ASN A 92 -8.49 3.25 24.70
N HIS A 93 -7.53 2.32 24.63
CA HIS A 93 -6.55 2.09 25.69
C HIS A 93 -5.19 2.68 25.30
N PRO A 94 -4.76 3.81 25.89
CA PRO A 94 -3.53 4.50 25.47
C PRO A 94 -2.28 3.62 25.49
N TRP A 95 -2.11 2.79 26.53
CA TRP A 95 -0.96 1.88 26.63
C TRP A 95 -0.93 0.84 25.50
N LEU A 96 -2.08 0.26 25.15
CA LEU A 96 -2.20 -0.70 24.06
C LEU A 96 -1.92 -0.03 22.71
N ASN A 97 -2.43 1.19 22.51
CA ASN A 97 -2.18 1.97 21.31
C ASN A 97 -0.70 2.32 21.14
N HIS A 98 -0.01 2.74 22.20
CA HIS A 98 1.43 2.98 22.18
C HIS A 98 2.22 1.70 21.91
N THR A 99 1.81 0.58 22.47
CA THR A 99 2.47 -0.72 22.24
C THR A 99 2.35 -1.16 20.78
N ILE A 100 1.16 -1.05 20.19
CA ILE A 100 0.93 -1.42 18.79
C ILE A 100 1.69 -0.49 17.84
N THR A 101 1.65 0.82 18.09
CA THR A 101 2.41 1.79 17.27
C THR A 101 3.92 1.61 17.41
N PHE A 102 4.41 1.21 18.59
CA PHE A 102 5.81 0.88 18.80
C PHE A 102 6.23 -0.37 18.03
N ILE A 103 5.50 -1.49 18.17
CA ILE A 103 5.80 -2.77 17.49
C ILE A 103 5.84 -2.58 15.96
N LEU A 104 4.98 -1.71 15.44
CA LEU A 104 4.89 -1.40 14.01
C LEU A 104 5.57 -0.07 13.66
N ALA A 105 6.56 0.35 14.45
CA ALA A 105 7.37 1.52 14.15
C ALA A 105 8.33 1.28 12.97
N HIS A 106 8.77 2.36 12.35
CA HIS A 106 9.64 2.34 11.17
C HIS A 106 10.87 1.41 11.30
N LEU A 107 11.54 1.45 12.46
CA LEU A 107 12.76 0.67 12.69
C LEU A 107 12.45 -0.83 12.79
N LEU A 108 11.35 -1.20 13.46
CA LEU A 108 10.95 -2.60 13.58
C LEU A 108 10.41 -3.15 12.25
N LEU A 109 9.71 -2.34 11.45
CA LEU A 109 9.29 -2.74 10.11
C LEU A 109 10.49 -3.07 9.20
N ASN A 110 11.57 -2.27 9.27
CA ASN A 110 12.79 -2.56 8.54
C ASN A 110 13.41 -3.89 9.02
N LEU A 111 13.41 -4.14 10.33
CA LEU A 111 13.90 -5.39 10.92
C LEU A 111 13.05 -6.59 10.46
N TYR A 112 11.73 -6.45 10.39
CA TYR A 112 10.85 -7.50 9.86
C TYR A 112 11.11 -7.79 8.38
N ALA A 113 11.41 -6.78 7.56
CA ALA A 113 11.79 -7.00 6.16
C ALA A 113 13.12 -7.75 6.02
N VAL A 114 14.11 -7.44 6.87
CA VAL A 114 15.40 -8.16 6.90
C VAL A 114 15.22 -9.60 7.41
N LEU A 115 14.37 -9.81 8.41
CA LEU A 115 14.02 -11.15 8.90
C LEU A 115 13.32 -11.98 7.80
N LEU A 116 12.35 -11.39 7.09
CA LEU A 116 11.69 -12.02 5.95
C LEU A 116 12.71 -12.47 4.90
N TRP A 117 13.63 -11.57 4.53
CA TRP A 117 14.70 -11.88 3.58
C TRP A 117 15.58 -13.04 4.06
N PHE A 118 16.02 -13.01 5.33
CA PHE A 118 16.86 -14.06 5.91
C PHE A 118 16.16 -15.42 5.92
N ILE A 119 14.88 -15.46 6.28
CA ILE A 119 14.06 -16.67 6.28
C ILE A 119 13.94 -17.23 4.86
N LEU A 120 13.52 -16.41 3.90
CA LEU A 120 13.36 -16.83 2.50
C LEU A 120 14.68 -17.30 1.88
N TRP A 121 15.79 -16.67 2.25
CA TRP A 121 17.12 -17.09 1.82
C TRP A 121 17.50 -18.48 2.33
N GLY A 122 17.16 -18.81 3.58
CA GLY A 122 17.38 -20.12 4.19
C GLY A 122 16.60 -21.25 3.51
N PHE A 123 15.41 -20.97 3.00
CA PHE A 123 14.54 -21.95 2.31
C PHE A 123 14.80 -22.06 0.79
N LYS A 124 16.01 -21.75 0.31
CA LYS A 124 16.44 -21.81 -1.10
C LYS A 124 15.74 -20.83 -2.07
N HIS A 125 14.81 -20.00 -1.61
CA HIS A 125 14.13 -18.97 -2.42
C HIS A 125 14.94 -17.68 -2.58
N LYS A 126 16.22 -17.77 -2.95
CA LYS A 126 17.18 -16.64 -2.94
C LYS A 126 16.77 -15.48 -3.82
N LEU A 127 16.18 -15.79 -4.98
CA LEU A 127 15.77 -14.80 -5.97
C LEU A 127 14.53 -14.03 -5.48
N ILE A 128 13.53 -14.74 -4.96
CA ILE A 128 12.32 -14.15 -4.33
C ILE A 128 12.71 -13.35 -3.09
N ALA A 129 13.64 -13.85 -2.27
CA ALA A 129 14.15 -13.13 -1.10
C ALA A 129 14.74 -11.78 -1.50
N LEU A 130 15.64 -11.78 -2.50
CA LEU A 130 16.25 -10.55 -2.98
C LEU A 130 15.22 -9.59 -3.58
N TRP A 131 14.24 -10.09 -4.33
CA TRP A 131 13.15 -9.27 -4.82
C TRP A 131 12.37 -8.63 -3.67
N ALA A 132 11.96 -9.39 -2.65
CA ALA A 132 11.21 -8.85 -1.52
C ALA A 132 11.97 -7.73 -0.80
N LEU A 133 13.29 -7.90 -0.59
CA LEU A 133 14.14 -6.88 0.03
C LEU A 133 14.27 -5.63 -0.85
N VAL A 134 14.55 -5.81 -2.14
CA VAL A 134 14.68 -4.71 -3.10
C VAL A 134 13.36 -3.95 -3.26
N THR A 135 12.23 -4.64 -3.32
CA THR A 135 10.89 -4.05 -3.39
C THR A 135 10.58 -3.26 -2.12
N TYR A 136 10.83 -3.83 -0.94
CA TYR A 136 10.58 -3.15 0.32
C TYR A 136 11.39 -1.85 0.47
N PHE A 137 12.71 -1.94 0.30
CA PHE A 137 13.57 -0.75 0.45
C PHE A 137 13.42 0.22 -0.72
N GLY A 138 13.21 -0.29 -1.94
CA GLY A 138 13.01 0.52 -3.14
C GLY A 138 11.75 1.38 -3.04
N ILE A 139 10.59 0.79 -2.71
CA ILE A 139 9.34 1.55 -2.54
C ILE A 139 9.45 2.51 -1.35
N SER A 140 10.07 2.08 -0.25
CA SER A 140 10.31 2.95 0.92
C SER A 140 11.15 4.19 0.56
N LEU A 141 12.21 3.99 -0.23
CA LEU A 141 13.08 5.08 -0.68
C LEU A 141 12.34 6.01 -1.63
N LEU A 142 11.58 5.46 -2.59
CA LEU A 142 10.77 6.26 -3.52
C LEU A 142 9.74 7.10 -2.76
N GLY A 143 9.02 6.53 -1.79
CA GLY A 143 8.07 7.27 -0.96
C GLY A 143 8.74 8.40 -0.18
N LEU A 144 9.95 8.16 0.36
CA LEU A 144 10.72 9.17 1.08
C LEU A 144 11.14 10.32 0.16
N LEU A 145 11.64 9.99 -1.04
CA LEU A 145 12.01 10.99 -2.04
C LEU A 145 10.82 11.81 -2.52
N ILE A 146 9.67 11.16 -2.79
CA ILE A 146 8.44 11.86 -3.18
C ILE A 146 8.00 12.82 -2.08
N ASN A 147 7.98 12.37 -0.81
CA ASN A 147 7.63 13.25 0.30
C ASN A 147 8.60 14.43 0.43
N GLN A 148 9.90 14.19 0.35
CA GLN A 148 10.89 15.28 0.41
C GLN A 148 10.69 16.28 -0.71
N LEU A 149 10.44 15.82 -1.93
CA LEU A 149 10.15 16.70 -3.06
C LEU A 149 8.87 17.51 -2.82
N LEU A 150 7.80 16.89 -2.31
CA LEU A 150 6.55 17.58 -2.04
C LEU A 150 6.71 18.65 -0.96
N LEU A 151 7.39 18.33 0.15
CA LEU A 151 7.63 19.28 1.24
C LEU A 151 8.44 20.51 0.77
N ILE A 152 9.42 20.30 -0.12
CA ILE A 152 10.19 21.40 -0.72
C ILE A 152 9.33 22.27 -1.64
N VAL A 153 8.36 21.69 -2.35
CA VAL A 153 7.52 22.41 -3.31
C VAL A 153 6.40 23.19 -2.61
N THR A 154 5.91 22.70 -1.48
CA THR A 154 4.73 23.26 -0.82
C THR A 154 5.06 24.10 0.41
N ASP A 155 6.33 24.11 0.85
CA ASP A 155 6.77 24.71 2.13
C ASP A 155 5.97 24.23 3.35
N ASP A 156 5.35 23.05 3.25
CA ASP A 156 4.57 22.44 4.33
C ASP A 156 5.44 21.63 5.28
N THR A 157 4.92 21.43 6.50
CA THR A 157 5.55 20.56 7.51
C THR A 157 5.03 19.12 7.50
N THR A 158 3.90 18.86 6.84
CA THR A 158 3.20 17.58 6.91
C THR A 158 3.24 16.84 5.58
N ALA A 159 3.88 15.66 5.58
CA ALA A 159 3.96 14.85 4.38
C ALA A 159 2.61 14.16 4.07
N PRO A 160 2.15 14.16 2.79
CA PRO A 160 0.88 13.55 2.42
C PRO A 160 0.92 12.00 2.45
N ILE A 161 2.10 11.40 2.30
CA ILE A 161 2.30 9.94 2.38
C ILE A 161 2.85 9.58 3.77
N ASP A 162 2.17 8.70 4.50
CA ASP A 162 2.68 8.14 5.74
C ASP A 162 3.64 6.97 5.43
N LEU A 163 4.93 7.21 5.65
CA LEU A 163 5.98 6.24 5.38
C LEU A 163 5.86 4.95 6.22
N THR A 164 5.29 5.02 7.42
CA THR A 164 5.05 3.83 8.26
C THR A 164 4.04 2.92 7.58
N PHE A 165 2.94 3.50 7.12
CA PHE A 165 1.86 2.76 6.47
C PHE A 165 2.28 2.26 5.09
N LEU A 166 3.01 3.07 4.32
CA LEU A 166 3.59 2.62 3.05
C LEU A 166 4.46 1.37 3.27
N LYS A 167 5.37 1.41 4.24
CA LYS A 167 6.22 0.27 4.62
C LYS A 167 5.42 -0.95 5.06
N LEU A 168 4.40 -0.75 5.89
CA LEU A 168 3.54 -1.82 6.38
C LEU A 168 2.80 -2.51 5.22
N VAL A 169 2.21 -1.73 4.31
CA VAL A 169 1.50 -2.25 3.12
C VAL A 169 2.44 -3.04 2.24
N VAL A 170 3.63 -2.52 1.96
CA VAL A 170 4.64 -3.20 1.13
C VAL A 170 5.14 -4.48 1.79
N LEU A 171 5.38 -4.47 3.10
CA LEU A 171 5.78 -5.67 3.85
C LEU A 171 4.69 -6.74 3.81
N MET A 172 3.43 -6.35 4.03
CA MET A 172 2.28 -7.26 3.95
C MET A 172 2.16 -7.89 2.56
N ALA A 173 2.33 -7.10 1.50
CA ALA A 173 2.33 -7.61 0.14
C ALA A 173 3.50 -8.55 -0.16
N CYS A 174 4.70 -8.25 0.35
CA CYS A 174 5.84 -9.15 0.24
C CYS A 174 5.59 -10.48 0.96
N ILE A 175 5.01 -10.46 2.16
CA ILE A 175 4.62 -11.69 2.87
C ILE A 175 3.58 -12.46 2.04
N TYR A 176 2.57 -11.77 1.50
CA TYR A 176 1.56 -12.39 0.66
C TYR A 176 2.16 -13.06 -0.57
N ILE A 177 2.99 -12.35 -1.34
CA ILE A 177 3.53 -12.86 -2.61
C ILE A 177 4.59 -13.94 -2.38
N CYS A 178 5.45 -13.78 -1.37
CA CYS A 178 6.61 -14.65 -1.17
C CYS A 178 6.36 -15.83 -0.23
N VAL A 179 5.50 -15.68 0.77
CA VAL A 179 5.31 -16.71 1.83
C VAL A 179 4.07 -17.54 1.55
N LEU A 180 2.96 -16.91 1.19
CA LEU A 180 1.66 -17.59 1.00
C LEU A 180 1.73 -18.80 0.07
N PRO A 181 2.33 -18.74 -1.14
CA PRO A 181 2.38 -19.89 -2.06
C PRO A 181 3.13 -21.11 -1.49
N ASN A 182 3.99 -20.89 -0.50
CA ASN A 182 4.80 -21.94 0.12
C ASN A 182 4.14 -22.54 1.38
N THR A 183 2.94 -22.08 1.75
CA THR A 183 2.23 -22.51 2.95
C THR A 183 0.98 -23.33 2.62
N SER A 184 0.50 -24.12 3.59
CA SER A 184 -0.78 -24.80 3.43
C SER A 184 -1.92 -23.78 3.35
N ARG A 185 -2.99 -24.11 2.60
CA ARG A 185 -4.13 -23.20 2.39
C ARG A 185 -4.70 -22.63 3.71
N PHE A 186 -4.80 -23.47 4.75
CA PHE A 186 -5.30 -23.04 6.06
C PHE A 186 -4.39 -22.02 6.74
N VAL A 187 -3.08 -22.31 6.78
CA VAL A 187 -2.08 -21.38 7.34
C VAL A 187 -2.05 -20.08 6.53
N GLY A 188 -2.23 -20.17 5.22
CA GLY A 188 -2.32 -19.00 4.35
C GLY A 188 -3.50 -18.09 4.67
N TYR A 189 -4.72 -18.63 4.79
CA TYR A 189 -5.89 -17.84 5.19
C TYR A 189 -5.71 -17.22 6.58
N LEU A 190 -5.17 -17.99 7.54
CA LEU A 190 -4.90 -17.49 8.88
C LEU A 190 -3.89 -16.34 8.86
N THR A 191 -2.85 -16.44 8.03
CA THR A 191 -1.85 -15.37 7.85
C THR A 191 -2.49 -14.10 7.30
N ILE A 192 -3.34 -14.20 6.28
CA ILE A 192 -4.06 -13.05 5.69
C ILE A 192 -4.94 -12.36 6.75
N ILE A 193 -5.71 -13.15 7.50
CA ILE A 193 -6.59 -12.62 8.56
C ILE A 193 -5.77 -11.89 9.63
N LEU A 194 -4.65 -12.48 10.08
CA LEU A 194 -3.76 -11.85 11.06
C LEU A 194 -3.18 -10.53 10.55
N LEU A 195 -2.72 -10.48 9.29
CA LEU A 195 -2.19 -9.26 8.69
C LEU A 195 -3.27 -8.16 8.60
N LEU A 196 -4.50 -8.50 8.24
CA LEU A 196 -5.63 -7.56 8.20
C LEU A 196 -5.98 -7.03 9.59
N ILE A 197 -5.96 -7.89 10.61
CA ILE A 197 -6.18 -7.50 12.00
C ILE A 197 -5.07 -6.53 12.45
N LEU A 198 -3.79 -6.86 12.20
CA LEU A 198 -2.67 -6.00 12.54
C LEU A 198 -2.75 -4.63 11.85
N PHE A 199 -3.09 -4.61 10.56
CA PHE A 199 -3.29 -3.37 9.82
C PHE A 199 -4.41 -2.51 10.41
N SER A 200 -5.55 -3.13 10.72
CA SER A 200 -6.71 -2.44 11.30
C SER A 200 -6.39 -1.89 12.68
N LEU A 201 -5.73 -2.68 13.54
CA LEU A 201 -5.29 -2.26 14.86
C LEU A 201 -4.30 -1.10 14.79
N ARG A 202 -3.33 -1.13 13.87
CA ARG A 202 -2.36 -0.03 13.68
C ARG A 202 -3.03 1.26 13.23
N THR A 203 -4.03 1.14 12.35
CA THR A 203 -4.82 2.27 11.87
C THR A 203 -5.62 2.90 13.00
N LEU A 204 -6.34 2.08 13.76
CA LEU A 204 -7.11 2.54 14.93
C LEU A 204 -6.20 3.20 15.97
N ALA A 205 -5.11 2.54 16.36
CA ALA A 205 -4.16 3.09 17.33
C ALA A 205 -3.53 4.41 16.85
N GLY A 206 -3.18 4.51 15.56
CA GLY A 206 -2.60 5.73 14.98
C GLY A 206 -3.55 6.92 14.99
N ILE A 207 -4.82 6.68 14.65
CA ILE A 207 -5.87 7.70 14.64
C ILE A 207 -6.24 8.11 16.07
N GLN A 208 -6.36 7.16 17.01
CA GLN A 208 -6.65 7.44 18.42
C GLN A 208 -5.54 8.23 19.12
N LEU A 209 -4.28 8.06 18.68
CA LEU A 209 -3.14 8.84 19.17
C LEU A 209 -2.94 10.16 18.42
N HIS A 210 -3.82 10.50 17.47
CA HIS A 210 -3.70 11.69 16.59
C HIS A 210 -2.35 11.78 15.84
N THR A 211 -1.70 10.64 15.63
CA THR A 211 -0.41 10.59 14.93
C THR A 211 -0.57 10.48 13.41
N VAL A 212 -1.73 10.02 12.94
CA VAL A 212 -1.95 9.69 11.54
C VAL A 212 -3.35 10.12 11.09
N ALA A 213 -3.42 10.72 9.91
CA ALA A 213 -4.64 11.05 9.19
C ALA A 213 -5.13 9.86 8.36
N LEU A 214 -6.45 9.59 8.37
CA LEU A 214 -7.05 8.47 7.62
C LEU A 214 -6.79 8.58 6.11
N ILE A 215 -6.81 9.80 5.58
CA ILE A 215 -6.53 10.07 4.17
C ILE A 215 -5.09 9.72 3.82
N ASN A 216 -4.12 10.06 4.68
CA ASN A 216 -2.71 9.75 4.45
C ASN A 216 -2.47 8.24 4.46
N VAL A 217 -3.22 7.47 5.27
CA VAL A 217 -3.23 6.00 5.20
C VAL A 217 -3.73 5.54 3.84
N GLY A 218 -4.85 6.09 3.35
CA GLY A 218 -5.40 5.75 2.04
C GLY A 218 -4.43 6.04 0.89
N ILE A 219 -3.78 7.20 0.89
CA ILE A 219 -2.72 7.56 -0.07
C ILE A 219 -1.59 6.54 -0.01
N SER A 220 -1.15 6.18 1.20
CA SER A 220 -0.05 5.23 1.41
C SER A 220 -0.37 3.84 0.88
N ILE A 221 -1.62 3.38 1.02
CA ILE A 221 -2.10 2.11 0.42
C ILE A 221 -2.00 2.17 -1.10
N LEU A 222 -2.51 3.24 -1.73
CA LEU A 222 -2.49 3.39 -3.18
C LEU A 222 -1.07 3.48 -3.73
N CYS A 223 -0.19 4.25 -3.08
CA CYS A 223 1.23 4.34 -3.43
C CYS A 223 1.93 2.98 -3.27
N GLY A 224 1.62 2.24 -2.19
CA GLY A 224 2.13 0.89 -1.98
C GLY A 224 1.72 -0.05 -3.10
N TYR A 225 0.43 -0.06 -3.45
CA TYR A 225 -0.11 -0.86 -4.55
C TYR A 225 0.58 -0.56 -5.88
N VAL A 226 0.67 0.72 -6.27
CA VAL A 226 1.36 1.14 -7.51
C VAL A 226 2.83 0.72 -7.49
N GLY A 227 3.51 0.90 -6.34
CA GLY A 227 4.89 0.48 -6.17
C GLY A 227 5.07 -1.03 -6.35
N ILE A 228 4.24 -1.85 -5.73
CA ILE A 228 4.30 -3.32 -5.85
C ILE A 228 4.12 -3.74 -7.31
N GLN A 229 3.11 -3.20 -8.00
CA GLN A 229 2.85 -3.50 -9.42
C GLN A 229 4.06 -3.16 -10.30
N LEU A 230 4.72 -2.03 -10.04
CA LEU A 230 5.93 -1.63 -10.76
C LEU A 230 7.08 -2.63 -10.51
N PHE A 231 7.34 -2.98 -9.26
CA PHE A 231 8.43 -3.90 -8.90
C PHE A 231 8.18 -5.34 -9.35
N GLU A 232 6.92 -5.76 -9.42
CA GLU A 232 6.53 -7.05 -9.95
C GLU A 232 6.70 -7.10 -11.48
N TYR A 233 6.36 -6.01 -12.18
CA TYR A 233 6.66 -5.88 -13.61
C TYR A 233 8.17 -5.97 -13.88
N ILE A 234 8.98 -5.26 -13.08
CA ILE A 234 10.45 -5.33 -13.14
C ILE A 234 10.92 -6.77 -12.88
N TYR A 235 10.34 -7.45 -11.89
CA TYR A 235 10.65 -8.85 -11.59
C TYR A 235 10.43 -9.76 -12.80
N LEU A 236 9.24 -9.74 -13.38
CA LEU A 236 8.89 -10.58 -14.53
C LEU A 236 9.85 -10.39 -15.73
N HIS A 237 10.29 -9.16 -15.98
CA HIS A 237 11.08 -8.83 -17.17
C HIS A 237 12.59 -8.96 -16.96
N TRP A 238 13.09 -8.63 -15.78
CA TRP A 238 14.54 -8.59 -15.51
C TRP A 238 15.04 -9.78 -14.72
N PHE A 239 14.25 -10.33 -13.79
CA PHE A 239 14.74 -11.39 -12.91
C PHE A 239 14.86 -12.75 -13.58
N SER A 240 14.17 -12.99 -14.70
CA SER A 240 14.41 -14.19 -15.54
C SER A 240 15.86 -14.27 -16.01
N LYS A 241 16.51 -13.11 -16.25
CA LYS A 241 17.92 -13.05 -16.65
C LYS A 241 18.88 -13.22 -15.47
N LEU A 242 18.44 -12.98 -14.23
CA LEU A 242 19.28 -13.08 -13.03
C LEU A 242 19.57 -14.54 -12.62
N GLN A 243 18.79 -15.52 -13.11
CA GLN A 243 19.09 -16.95 -12.95
C GLN A 243 20.42 -17.37 -13.59
N LEU A 244 20.93 -16.59 -14.56
CA LEU A 244 22.21 -16.85 -15.21
C LEU A 244 23.41 -16.66 -14.26
N ILE A 245 23.24 -15.89 -13.18
CA ILE A 245 24.29 -15.61 -12.19
C ILE A 245 24.44 -16.80 -11.24
N ARG A 246 25.68 -17.21 -10.95
CA ARG A 246 26.02 -18.40 -10.13
C ARG A 246 25.33 -18.40 -8.74
N ALA A 247 25.09 -17.23 -8.16
CA ALA A 247 24.40 -17.08 -6.88
C ALA A 247 22.92 -17.51 -6.90
N PHE A 248 22.25 -17.44 -8.07
CA PHE A 248 20.80 -17.68 -8.23
C PHE A 248 20.45 -18.89 -9.10
N ARG A 249 21.45 -19.63 -9.61
CA ARG A 249 21.30 -20.74 -10.57
C ARG A 249 20.39 -21.90 -10.11
N HIS A 250 20.06 -21.98 -8.82
CA HIS A 250 19.18 -23.02 -8.23
C HIS A 250 18.05 -22.43 -7.37
N SER A 251 17.67 -21.17 -7.63
CA SER A 251 16.50 -20.59 -6.96
C SER A 251 15.24 -20.96 -7.74
N ASP A 252 14.26 -21.52 -7.05
CA ASP A 252 12.95 -21.81 -7.62
C ASP A 252 12.26 -20.51 -8.06
N PHE A 253 11.64 -20.55 -9.24
CA PHE A 253 10.68 -19.56 -9.72
C PHE A 253 9.31 -20.00 -9.21
N ASN A 254 8.58 -19.09 -8.55
CA ASN A 254 7.14 -19.23 -8.35
C ASN A 254 6.42 -18.56 -9.53
#